data_AF-G3XU46-F1
#
_entry.id   AF-G3XU46-F1
#
_cell.length_a   1.000
_cell.length_b   1.000
_cell.length_c   1.000
_cell.angle_alpha   90.00
_cell.angle_beta   90.00
_cell.angle_gamma   90.00
#
_symmetry.space_group_name_H-M   'P 1'
#
loop_
_entity.id
_entity.type
_entity.pdbx_description
1 polymer ?
#
loop_
_entity_poly.entity_id
_entity_poly.type
_entity_poly.pdbx_seq_one_letter_code
_entity_poly.pdbx_strand_id
1 'polypeptide(L)'
;IAKWLEIASTQPTLHLNSPLYEWEQSVVLGHPTHPPLLESLGIPSPESSDRVVVPCFTRQLPSILPLFPDARLLGSVRKCCRAQISMRTISFLPDVGSLLHLKLSLNCQITSGPRTITPWTAALSPALSTALKNLLPPDLWIFEDAAAITGGQDDFDKARHLTCIIRKSPEKQAEELGETIIPVAGLFQKPYKDDRTYMEIMFGLDDSKQKQAWLRKYLAKLFSLLLPPLVRHGIGLESHAQNVLVRVNTTSKEITGFVVRDFGGMKIHSPTFSRTRIDLSSIPPGASAFVDDIHKVWHKVYHALIQMHVGHLLYMLDLESHGGWPIVREELERVLDPLGDPDGRAVHEAFTNKTMAFKCFMEMRLR
;
A
#
# COMPACT_ATOMS: atom_id res chain seq x y z
N ILE A 1 -10.23 -5.86 -22.72
CA ILE A 1 -8.96 -5.45 -23.38
C ILE A 1 -9.13 -4.11 -24.09
N ALA A 2 -9.97 -4.00 -25.14
CA ALA A 2 -10.19 -2.75 -25.90
C ALA A 2 -10.31 -1.46 -25.05
N LYS A 3 -11.22 -1.38 -24.09
CA LYS A 3 -11.43 -0.17 -23.25
C LYS A 3 -10.25 0.21 -22.34
N TRP A 4 -9.37 -0.74 -22.00
CA TRP A 4 -8.13 -0.44 -21.26
C TRP A 4 -7.04 0.11 -22.17
N LEU A 5 -6.95 -0.39 -23.41
CA LEU A 5 -6.05 0.15 -24.43
C LEU A 5 -6.49 1.56 -24.87
N GLU A 6 -7.80 1.80 -24.97
CA GLU A 6 -8.39 3.12 -25.19
C GLU A 6 -7.96 4.10 -24.09
N ILE A 7 -8.20 3.76 -22.81
CA ILE A 7 -7.76 4.58 -21.67
C ILE A 7 -6.24 4.82 -21.71
N ALA A 8 -5.43 3.79 -21.92
CA ALA A 8 -3.97 3.91 -21.99
C ALA A 8 -3.51 4.82 -23.15
N SER A 9 -4.18 4.76 -24.31
CA SER A 9 -3.88 5.63 -25.47
C SER A 9 -4.24 7.11 -25.25
N THR A 10 -5.09 7.41 -24.25
CA THR A 10 -5.50 8.78 -23.89
C THR A 10 -4.74 9.37 -22.70
N GLN A 11 -3.85 8.60 -22.05
CA GLN A 11 -3.07 9.12 -20.93
C GLN A 11 -1.78 9.78 -21.41
N PRO A 12 -1.35 10.91 -20.81
CA PRO A 12 -0.07 11.51 -21.11
C PRO A 12 1.08 10.61 -20.63
N THR A 13 2.23 10.71 -21.28
CA THR A 13 3.47 10.13 -20.78
C THR A 13 3.84 10.82 -19.46
N LEU A 14 3.97 10.06 -18.37
CA LEU A 14 4.29 10.62 -17.07
C LEU A 14 5.76 11.07 -16.96
N HIS A 15 6.00 12.02 -16.06
CA HIS A 15 7.31 12.55 -15.71
C HIS A 15 7.51 12.55 -14.18
N LEU A 16 8.70 12.87 -13.66
CA LEU A 16 8.93 12.96 -12.21
C LEU A 16 8.06 14.05 -11.55
N ASN A 17 7.72 15.09 -12.30
CA ASN A 17 6.81 16.16 -11.86
C ASN A 17 5.33 15.82 -12.10
N SER A 18 5.01 14.64 -12.64
CA SER A 18 3.63 14.13 -12.58
C SER A 18 3.29 13.89 -11.12
N PRO A 19 2.19 14.45 -10.61
CA PRO A 19 1.75 14.23 -9.22
C PRO A 19 1.43 12.74 -8.99
N LEU A 20 1.34 12.29 -7.72
CA LEU A 20 1.06 10.89 -7.36
C LEU A 20 -0.18 10.38 -8.08
N TYR A 21 -1.12 11.27 -8.38
CA TYR A 21 -2.32 10.91 -9.10
C TYR A 21 -2.12 10.53 -10.55
N GLU A 22 -1.16 11.18 -11.21
CA GLU A 22 -0.64 10.80 -12.52
C GLU A 22 -0.24 9.31 -12.44
N TRP A 23 0.55 9.01 -11.41
CA TRP A 23 1.13 7.70 -11.12
C TRP A 23 0.17 6.62 -10.63
N GLU A 24 -0.77 7.00 -9.79
CA GLU A 24 -1.90 6.16 -9.51
C GLU A 24 -2.67 6.01 -10.83
N GLN A 25 -2.91 7.00 -11.74
CA GLN A 25 -3.70 6.79 -12.99
C GLN A 25 -3.00 6.16 -14.21
N SER A 26 -1.67 6.15 -14.31
CA SER A 26 -0.98 5.13 -15.12
C SER A 26 -1.31 3.71 -14.62
N VAL A 27 -1.95 3.61 -13.43
CA VAL A 27 -2.60 2.43 -12.84
C VAL A 27 -4.01 2.69 -12.16
N VAL A 28 -4.82 3.71 -12.58
CA VAL A 28 -6.00 4.39 -11.89
C VAL A 28 -5.78 5.40 -10.65
N LEU A 29 -6.20 6.71 -10.72
CA LEU A 29 -5.89 8.05 -10.00
C LEU A 29 -6.01 8.22 -8.43
N GLY A 30 -5.45 9.27 -7.77
CA GLY A 30 -6.01 10.65 -7.60
C GLY A 30 -5.27 11.65 -6.62
N HIS A 31 -5.38 13.00 -6.79
CA HIS A 31 -4.79 14.08 -5.92
C HIS A 31 -5.51 15.47 -6.04
N PRO A 32 -5.35 16.41 -5.06
CA PRO A 32 -6.24 17.56 -4.76
C PRO A 32 -5.59 18.94 -4.38
N THR A 33 -6.38 19.96 -3.92
CA THR A 33 -6.08 20.80 -2.71
C THR A 33 -7.30 21.62 -2.14
N HIS A 34 -7.40 21.74 -0.81
CA HIS A 34 -8.59 21.78 0.12
C HIS A 34 -9.84 22.67 -0.13
N PRO A 35 -11.04 22.27 0.40
CA PRO A 35 -11.56 22.72 1.72
C PRO A 35 -12.37 21.59 2.49
N PRO A 36 -13.32 21.83 3.44
CA PRO A 36 -13.89 20.75 4.26
C PRO A 36 -14.95 19.91 3.55
N LEU A 37 -14.87 18.60 3.72
CA LEU A 37 -15.32 17.63 2.72
C LEU A 37 -16.85 17.49 2.54
N LEU A 38 -17.67 17.65 3.58
CA LEU A 38 -19.13 17.50 3.41
C LEU A 38 -19.76 18.71 2.70
N GLU A 39 -19.32 19.91 3.08
CA GLU A 39 -19.73 21.18 2.48
C GLU A 39 -19.28 21.28 1.02
N SER A 40 -18.01 20.96 0.72
CA SER A 40 -17.51 20.98 -0.66
C SER A 40 -18.15 19.92 -1.57
N LEU A 41 -18.80 18.91 -0.99
CA LEU A 41 -19.56 17.88 -1.69
C LEU A 41 -21.08 18.15 -1.74
N GLY A 42 -21.57 19.23 -1.11
CA GLY A 42 -23.00 19.55 -1.04
C GLY A 42 -23.83 18.52 -0.25
N ILE A 43 -23.21 17.80 0.69
CA ILE A 43 -23.88 16.79 1.51
C ILE A 43 -24.34 17.42 2.82
N PRO A 44 -25.63 17.29 3.21
CA PRO A 44 -26.11 17.84 4.47
C PRO A 44 -25.44 17.19 5.68
N SER A 45 -25.25 17.97 6.74
CA SER A 45 -24.87 17.45 8.06
C SER A 45 -25.91 16.44 8.59
N PRO A 46 -25.54 15.55 9.52
CA PRO A 46 -26.50 14.67 10.19
C PRO A 46 -27.69 15.44 10.77
N GLU A 47 -28.89 14.88 10.64
CA GLU A 47 -30.14 15.42 11.22
C GLU A 47 -30.08 15.52 12.76
N SER A 48 -29.23 14.70 13.39
CA SER A 48 -29.16 14.49 14.84
C SER A 48 -27.81 13.91 15.26
N SER A 49 -27.44 14.05 16.54
CA SER A 49 -26.11 13.66 17.06
C SER A 49 -25.90 12.15 17.24
N ASP A 50 -26.96 11.34 17.17
CA ASP A 50 -26.94 9.88 17.12
C ASP A 50 -26.65 9.34 15.70
N ARG A 51 -26.59 10.21 14.68
CA ARG A 51 -26.36 9.84 13.28
C ARG A 51 -25.01 10.31 12.78
N VAL A 52 -24.41 9.50 11.89
CA VAL A 52 -23.11 9.74 11.28
C VAL A 52 -23.18 9.52 9.78
N VAL A 53 -22.54 10.40 9.00
CA VAL A 53 -22.44 10.25 7.54
C VAL A 53 -21.29 9.28 7.23
N VAL A 54 -21.62 8.13 6.64
CA VAL A 54 -20.62 7.17 6.15
C VAL A 54 -20.60 7.17 4.62
N PRO A 55 -19.50 7.60 3.98
CA PRO A 55 -19.40 7.55 2.52
C PRO A 55 -19.28 6.10 2.05
N CYS A 56 -19.93 5.79 0.93
CA CYS A 56 -19.82 4.49 0.25
C CYS A 56 -19.96 4.67 -1.26
N PHE A 57 -19.57 3.66 -2.04
CA PHE A 57 -19.87 3.66 -3.48
C PHE A 57 -21.37 3.42 -3.70
N THR A 58 -21.99 4.09 -4.67
CA THR A 58 -23.38 3.79 -5.08
C THR A 58 -23.59 2.32 -5.45
N ARG A 59 -22.56 1.66 -6.02
CA ARG A 59 -22.56 0.22 -6.33
C ARG A 59 -22.50 -0.69 -5.08
N GLN A 60 -22.16 -0.16 -3.91
CA GLN A 60 -22.16 -0.89 -2.65
C GLN A 60 -23.55 -0.89 -1.97
N LEU A 61 -24.43 0.06 -2.31
CA LEU A 61 -25.77 0.19 -1.69
C LEU A 61 -26.59 -1.11 -1.68
N PRO A 62 -26.64 -1.95 -2.75
CA PRO A 62 -27.36 -3.22 -2.72
C PRO A 62 -26.83 -4.23 -1.69
N SER A 63 -25.57 -4.09 -1.25
CA SER A 63 -24.98 -4.89 -0.16
C SER A 63 -25.09 -4.22 1.21
N ILE A 64 -25.47 -2.94 1.29
CA ILE A 64 -25.65 -2.20 2.54
C ILE A 64 -27.11 -2.26 2.97
N LEU A 65 -28.06 -1.85 2.12
CA LEU A 65 -29.46 -1.64 2.51
C LEU A 65 -30.12 -2.88 3.17
N PRO A 66 -29.86 -4.15 2.75
CA PRO A 66 -30.41 -5.32 3.43
C PRO A 66 -29.82 -5.61 4.82
N LEU A 67 -28.66 -5.04 5.14
CA LEU A 67 -27.90 -5.28 6.38
C LEU A 67 -27.96 -4.09 7.36
N PHE A 68 -28.39 -2.92 6.89
CA PHE A 68 -28.42 -1.65 7.62
C PHE A 68 -29.80 -0.97 7.42
N PRO A 69 -30.87 -1.45 8.09
CA PRO A 69 -32.24 -0.96 7.84
C PRO A 69 -32.43 0.53 8.18
N ASP A 70 -31.67 1.07 9.14
CA ASP A 70 -31.72 2.48 9.55
C ASP A 70 -30.89 3.43 8.66
N ALA A 71 -30.17 2.89 7.66
CA ALA A 71 -29.34 3.68 6.76
C ALA A 71 -30.19 4.46 5.75
N ARG A 72 -30.00 5.78 5.72
CA ARG A 72 -30.66 6.69 4.78
C ARG A 72 -29.67 7.19 3.74
N LEU A 73 -30.07 7.20 2.47
CA LEU A 73 -29.27 7.80 1.39
C LEU A 73 -29.43 9.32 1.42
N LEU A 74 -28.41 10.04 1.89
CA LEU A 74 -28.42 11.51 1.92
C LEU A 74 -28.18 12.15 0.55
N GLY A 75 -27.45 11.48 -0.35
CA GLY A 75 -27.11 12.01 -1.66
C GLY A 75 -26.14 11.11 -2.43
N SER A 76 -25.76 11.54 -3.64
CA SER A 76 -24.74 10.86 -4.44
C SER A 76 -23.95 11.87 -5.27
N VAL A 77 -22.70 12.09 -4.89
CA VAL A 77 -21.81 13.00 -5.61
C VAL A 77 -21.14 12.27 -6.76
N ARG A 78 -21.12 12.89 -7.94
CA ARG A 78 -20.51 12.35 -9.15
C ARG A 78 -19.30 13.18 -9.53
N LYS A 79 -18.31 12.55 -10.17
CA LYS A 79 -17.08 13.21 -10.67
C LYS A 79 -16.31 14.00 -9.59
N CYS A 80 -16.45 13.66 -8.31
CA CYS A 80 -15.76 14.33 -7.20
C CYS A 80 -14.41 13.66 -6.82
N CYS A 81 -14.22 12.41 -7.25
CA CYS A 81 -13.09 11.58 -6.88
C CYS A 81 -12.75 10.61 -8.01
N ARG A 82 -11.60 9.97 -7.90
CA ARG A 82 -11.19 8.85 -8.74
C ARG A 82 -10.63 7.73 -7.87
N ALA A 83 -10.82 6.50 -8.33
CA ALA A 83 -10.30 5.32 -7.63
C ALA A 83 -8.80 5.15 -7.90
N GLN A 84 -8.08 4.69 -6.88
CA GLN A 84 -6.69 4.27 -6.94
C GLN A 84 -6.56 2.82 -7.46
N ILE A 85 -5.33 2.29 -7.56
CA ILE A 85 -4.99 0.90 -7.95
C ILE A 85 -5.83 -0.16 -7.20
N SER A 86 -6.21 0.11 -5.95
CA SER A 86 -7.02 -0.82 -5.13
C SER A 86 -8.49 -0.92 -5.55
N MET A 87 -8.94 -0.09 -6.51
CA MET A 87 -10.33 0.20 -6.91
C MET A 87 -11.25 0.75 -5.80
N ARG A 88 -10.92 0.52 -4.53
CA ARG A 88 -11.75 0.85 -3.36
C ARG A 88 -11.21 2.00 -2.52
N THR A 89 -9.95 2.38 -2.70
CA THR A 89 -9.42 3.65 -2.23
C THR A 89 -9.74 4.69 -3.29
N ILE A 90 -10.32 5.81 -2.88
CA ILE A 90 -10.50 6.98 -3.73
C ILE A 90 -9.62 8.11 -3.23
N SER A 91 -9.19 8.94 -4.16
CA SER A 91 -8.63 10.25 -3.92
C SER A 91 -9.53 11.29 -4.57
N PHE A 92 -9.70 12.44 -3.93
CA PHE A 92 -10.55 13.50 -4.47
C PHE A 92 -9.91 14.19 -5.69
N LEU A 93 -10.74 14.80 -6.53
CA LEU A 93 -10.26 15.67 -7.60
C LEU A 93 -9.72 16.99 -7.04
N PRO A 94 -8.88 17.73 -7.80
CA PRO A 94 -8.46 19.09 -7.48
C PRO A 94 -9.61 19.97 -6.99
N ASP A 95 -10.70 20.03 -7.74
CA ASP A 95 -11.86 20.89 -7.51
C ASP A 95 -12.62 20.64 -6.19
N VAL A 96 -12.49 19.43 -5.61
CA VAL A 96 -13.08 19.06 -4.29
C VAL A 96 -12.10 19.29 -3.15
N GLY A 97 -10.82 19.20 -3.48
CA GLY A 97 -9.71 19.71 -2.69
C GLY A 97 -9.19 18.85 -1.55
N SER A 98 -9.95 17.91 -1.01
CA SER A 98 -9.47 17.19 0.18
C SER A 98 -8.20 16.35 -0.08
N LEU A 99 -7.09 16.64 0.62
CA LEU A 99 -5.84 15.83 0.68
C LEU A 99 -6.02 14.44 1.31
N LEU A 100 -7.25 14.10 1.67
CA LEU A 100 -7.62 12.82 2.26
C LEU A 100 -7.99 11.81 1.17
N HIS A 101 -7.54 10.60 1.34
CA HIS A 101 -8.02 9.44 0.59
C HIS A 101 -9.06 8.71 1.43
N LEU A 102 -10.11 8.20 0.80
CA LEU A 102 -11.10 7.34 1.47
C LEU A 102 -10.95 5.91 0.97
N LYS A 103 -10.62 4.98 1.87
CA LYS A 103 -10.63 3.54 1.59
C LYS A 103 -12.00 2.98 2.01
N LEU A 104 -12.82 2.67 1.04
CA LEU A 104 -14.21 2.26 1.21
C LEU A 104 -14.38 0.74 1.07
N SER A 105 -15.46 0.20 1.63
CA SER A 105 -15.85 -1.19 1.35
C SER A 105 -16.51 -1.32 0.00
N LEU A 106 -16.10 -2.35 -0.75
CA LEU A 106 -16.63 -2.69 -2.05
C LEU A 106 -16.82 -4.20 -2.17
N ASN A 107 -18.06 -4.64 -2.36
CA ASN A 107 -18.43 -6.04 -2.52
C ASN A 107 -18.13 -6.51 -3.95
N CYS A 108 -16.85 -6.55 -4.28
CA CYS A 108 -16.33 -7.20 -5.47
C CYS A 108 -15.14 -8.08 -5.08
N GLN A 109 -14.95 -9.18 -5.80
CA GLN A 109 -13.74 -9.99 -5.67
C GLN A 109 -12.69 -9.47 -6.64
N ILE A 110 -11.54 -9.03 -6.12
CA ILE A 110 -10.36 -8.70 -6.91
C ILE A 110 -9.24 -9.62 -6.45
N THR A 111 -8.53 -10.21 -7.41
CA THR A 111 -7.54 -11.30 -7.24
C THR A 111 -8.07 -12.52 -6.47
N SER A 112 -7.92 -12.56 -5.16
CA SER A 112 -8.15 -13.74 -4.31
C SER A 112 -9.00 -13.44 -3.07
N GLY A 113 -9.74 -12.32 -3.05
CA GLY A 113 -10.61 -12.00 -1.92
C GLY A 113 -11.56 -10.81 -2.15
N PRO A 114 -12.65 -10.74 -1.37
CA PRO A 114 -13.62 -9.64 -1.41
C PRO A 114 -12.99 -8.33 -0.91
N ARG A 115 -13.44 -7.21 -1.49
CA ARG A 115 -12.87 -5.86 -1.25
C ARG A 115 -13.66 -5.04 -0.22
N THR A 116 -14.43 -5.71 0.63
CA THR A 116 -14.90 -5.27 1.96
C THR A 116 -13.74 -5.01 2.93
N ILE A 117 -13.96 -4.23 4.00
CA ILE A 117 -12.97 -3.97 5.06
C ILE A 117 -13.54 -4.50 6.38
N THR A 118 -12.83 -5.35 7.11
CA THR A 118 -13.35 -5.93 8.37
C THR A 118 -13.33 -4.90 9.51
N PRO A 119 -14.19 -5.04 10.53
CA PRO A 119 -14.13 -4.20 11.73
C PRO A 119 -12.77 -4.25 12.43
N TRP A 120 -12.11 -5.43 12.46
CA TRP A 120 -10.71 -5.54 12.92
C TRP A 120 -9.76 -4.64 12.13
N THR A 121 -9.82 -4.62 10.79
CA THR A 121 -8.99 -3.71 9.99
C THR A 121 -9.33 -2.25 10.26
N ALA A 122 -10.61 -1.92 10.46
CA ALA A 122 -11.03 -0.55 10.77
C ALA A 122 -10.41 -0.04 12.09
N ALA A 123 -10.41 -0.85 13.15
CA ALA A 123 -9.77 -0.49 14.43
C ALA A 123 -8.24 -0.53 14.39
N LEU A 124 -7.67 -1.56 13.75
CA LEU A 124 -6.22 -1.79 13.62
C LEU A 124 -5.50 -0.65 12.88
N SER A 125 -6.04 -0.20 11.75
CA SER A 125 -5.37 0.73 10.84
C SER A 125 -4.96 2.05 11.52
N PRO A 126 -5.85 2.76 12.25
CA PRO A 126 -5.48 4.02 12.92
C PRO A 126 -4.58 3.85 14.15
N ALA A 127 -4.82 2.82 14.96
CA ALA A 127 -3.96 2.51 16.10
C ALA A 127 -2.52 2.22 15.65
N LEU A 128 -2.35 1.39 14.61
CA LEU A 128 -1.04 1.14 14.02
C LEU A 128 -0.44 2.36 13.31
N SER A 129 -1.23 3.19 12.64
CA SER A 129 -0.71 4.39 11.99
C SER A 129 -0.03 5.35 12.99
N THR A 130 -0.53 5.39 14.22
CA THR A 130 0.09 6.15 15.32
C THR A 130 1.36 5.44 15.82
N ALA A 131 1.30 4.13 16.04
CA ALA A 131 2.44 3.34 16.53
C ALA A 131 3.63 3.34 15.56
N LEU A 132 3.38 3.13 14.27
CA LEU A 132 4.40 2.97 13.23
C LEU A 132 5.27 4.22 13.04
N LYS A 133 4.74 5.42 13.28
CA LYS A 133 5.53 6.68 13.23
C LYS A 133 6.74 6.67 14.17
N ASN A 134 6.68 5.90 15.25
CA ASN A 134 7.75 5.80 16.25
C ASN A 134 8.61 4.53 16.09
N LEU A 135 8.20 3.58 15.23
CA LEU A 135 8.83 2.26 15.05
C LEU A 135 9.46 2.06 13.66
N LEU A 136 9.13 2.90 12.68
CA LEU A 136 9.71 2.85 11.34
C LEU A 136 10.90 3.82 11.22
N PRO A 137 11.93 3.50 10.42
CA PRO A 137 13.02 4.43 10.15
C PRO A 137 12.55 5.75 9.52
N PRO A 138 13.22 6.90 9.74
CA PRO A 138 12.74 8.22 9.29
C PRO A 138 12.45 8.37 7.79
N ASP A 139 13.16 7.62 6.94
CA ASP A 139 12.96 7.65 5.49
C ASP A 139 11.88 6.69 4.98
N LEU A 140 11.26 5.91 5.88
CA LEU A 140 10.13 5.03 5.61
C LEU A 140 8.83 5.66 6.11
N TRP A 141 8.20 6.44 5.26
CA TRP A 141 6.95 7.12 5.59
C TRP A 141 5.75 6.19 5.48
N ILE A 142 4.60 6.65 5.99
CA ILE A 142 3.33 5.94 5.89
C ILE A 142 2.25 6.80 5.24
N PHE A 143 1.31 6.15 4.55
CA PHE A 143 -0.04 6.68 4.44
C PHE A 143 -0.74 6.45 5.78
N GLU A 144 -0.87 7.50 6.59
CA GLU A 144 -1.54 7.46 7.88
C GLU A 144 -3.05 7.21 7.69
N ASP A 145 -3.55 6.07 8.14
CA ASP A 145 -4.98 5.86 8.33
C ASP A 145 -5.39 6.66 9.58
N ALA A 146 -5.91 7.87 9.41
CA ALA A 146 -6.13 8.81 10.51
C ALA A 146 -7.40 8.52 11.32
N ALA A 147 -8.41 7.93 10.69
CA ALA A 147 -9.67 7.56 11.33
C ALA A 147 -10.36 6.45 10.54
N ALA A 148 -11.26 5.71 11.19
CA ALA A 148 -12.07 4.68 10.55
C ALA A 148 -13.47 4.62 11.16
N ILE A 149 -14.43 4.17 10.36
CA ILE A 149 -15.79 3.82 10.80
C ILE A 149 -16.22 2.54 10.09
N THR A 150 -16.91 1.66 10.81
CA THR A 150 -17.39 0.35 10.35
C THR A 150 -18.84 0.14 10.81
N GLY A 151 -19.49 -0.93 10.34
CA GLY A 151 -20.86 -1.26 10.76
C GLY A 151 -20.94 -1.69 12.22
N GLY A 152 -22.04 -1.34 12.89
CA GLY A 152 -22.30 -1.69 14.29
C GLY A 152 -22.98 -3.05 14.50
N GLN A 153 -23.02 -3.92 13.50
CA GLN A 153 -23.58 -5.27 13.62
C GLN A 153 -22.68 -6.19 14.45
N ASP A 154 -23.28 -7.01 15.30
CA ASP A 154 -22.59 -8.08 16.04
C ASP A 154 -21.85 -9.05 15.09
N ASP A 155 -22.45 -9.29 13.93
CA ASP A 155 -21.88 -10.09 12.86
C ASP A 155 -20.89 -9.26 12.02
N PHE A 156 -19.60 -9.53 12.21
CA PHE A 156 -18.52 -8.85 11.51
C PHE A 156 -18.55 -9.07 9.98
N ASP A 157 -19.14 -10.17 9.50
CA ASP A 157 -19.33 -10.42 8.08
C ASP A 157 -20.48 -9.62 7.48
N LYS A 158 -21.38 -9.08 8.31
CA LYS A 158 -22.33 -8.02 7.90
C LYS A 158 -21.71 -6.63 8.02
N ALA A 159 -21.06 -6.32 9.14
CA ALA A 159 -20.47 -5.00 9.43
C ALA A 159 -19.47 -4.54 8.36
N ARG A 160 -18.66 -5.48 7.83
CA ARG A 160 -17.65 -5.23 6.78
C ARG A 160 -18.19 -4.69 5.44
N HIS A 161 -19.51 -4.66 5.24
CA HIS A 161 -20.10 -4.11 4.02
C HIS A 161 -20.25 -2.58 4.04
N LEU A 162 -20.29 -1.95 5.23
CA LEU A 162 -20.24 -0.51 5.39
C LEU A 162 -19.03 -0.14 6.24
N THR A 163 -17.91 0.19 5.60
CA THR A 163 -16.69 0.62 6.32
C THR A 163 -15.93 1.61 5.45
N CYS A 164 -15.47 2.70 6.08
CA CYS A 164 -14.66 3.75 5.50
C CYS A 164 -13.45 4.02 6.40
N ILE A 165 -12.26 4.10 5.80
CA ILE A 165 -11.03 4.55 6.47
C ILE A 165 -10.61 5.86 5.80
N ILE A 166 -10.41 6.91 6.61
CA ILE A 166 -9.85 8.20 6.20
C ILE A 166 -8.33 8.10 6.28
N ARG A 167 -7.65 8.42 5.18
CA ARG A 167 -6.20 8.27 5.02
C ARG A 167 -5.57 9.58 4.59
N LYS A 168 -4.47 9.98 5.21
CA LYS A 168 -3.66 11.14 4.80
C LYS A 168 -2.60 10.71 3.80
N SER A 169 -2.42 11.49 2.74
CA SER A 169 -1.32 11.32 1.77
C SER A 169 -0.10 12.14 2.20
N PRO A 170 1.13 11.58 2.23
CA PRO A 170 2.36 12.34 2.43
C PRO A 170 2.86 13.01 1.14
N GLU A 171 2.04 13.08 0.09
CA GLU A 171 2.40 13.65 -1.20
C GLU A 171 2.77 15.13 -1.15
N LYS A 172 1.96 15.94 -0.45
CA LYS A 172 2.29 17.36 -0.24
C LYS A 172 3.62 17.54 0.50
N GLN A 173 3.92 16.66 1.45
CA GLN A 173 5.22 16.66 2.15
C GLN A 173 6.37 16.27 1.20
N ALA A 174 6.14 15.37 0.24
CA ALA A 174 7.13 15.07 -0.80
C ALA A 174 7.35 16.29 -1.71
N GLU A 175 6.28 16.92 -2.20
CA GLU A 175 6.33 18.13 -3.04
C GLU A 175 7.11 19.27 -2.35
N GLU A 176 6.84 19.54 -1.07
CA GLU A 176 7.53 20.54 -0.25
C GLU A 176 9.04 20.26 -0.08
N LEU A 177 9.49 19.01 -0.23
CA LEU A 177 10.91 18.61 -0.20
C LEU A 177 11.55 18.52 -1.61
N GLY A 178 10.83 18.85 -2.68
CA GLY A 178 11.31 18.62 -4.05
C GLY A 178 11.39 17.14 -4.41
N GLU A 179 10.51 16.32 -3.84
CA GLU A 179 10.38 14.89 -4.09
C GLU A 179 9.04 14.58 -4.77
N THR A 180 8.99 13.44 -5.45
CA THR A 180 7.75 12.80 -5.89
C THR A 180 7.63 11.42 -5.26
N ILE A 181 6.40 10.94 -5.07
CA ILE A 181 6.11 9.59 -4.59
C ILE A 181 5.39 8.78 -5.66
N ILE A 182 5.96 7.62 -6.00
CA ILE A 182 5.53 6.81 -7.14
C ILE A 182 5.26 5.37 -6.67
N PRO A 183 4.06 4.79 -6.84
CA PRO A 183 3.83 3.37 -6.59
C PRO A 183 4.77 2.54 -7.45
N VAL A 184 5.48 1.58 -6.84
CA VAL A 184 6.50 0.81 -7.57
C VAL A 184 5.87 0.03 -8.73
N ALA A 185 4.62 -0.42 -8.58
CA ALA A 185 3.84 -1.03 -9.66
C ALA A 185 3.57 -0.09 -10.86
N GLY A 186 3.60 1.23 -10.66
CA GLY A 186 3.50 2.24 -11.71
C GLY A 186 4.80 2.39 -12.52
N LEU A 187 5.95 2.29 -11.86
CA LEU A 187 7.27 2.28 -12.53
C LEU A 187 7.46 1.09 -13.48
N PHE A 188 6.78 -0.02 -13.23
CA PHE A 188 6.76 -1.20 -14.11
C PHE A 188 5.90 -1.02 -15.37
N GLN A 189 5.04 -0.01 -15.43
CA GLN A 189 4.23 0.23 -16.62
C GLN A 189 5.09 0.79 -17.76
N LYS A 190 4.66 0.57 -19.00
CA LYS A 190 5.27 1.13 -20.21
C LYS A 190 4.37 2.25 -20.76
N PRO A 191 4.92 3.36 -21.27
CA PRO A 191 4.16 4.32 -22.05
C PRO A 191 3.51 3.67 -23.28
N TYR A 192 2.43 4.26 -23.79
CA TYR A 192 1.79 3.76 -25.00
C TYR A 192 2.74 3.87 -26.21
N LYS A 193 3.08 2.72 -26.82
CA LYS A 193 4.04 2.56 -27.93
C LYS A 193 5.52 2.78 -27.58
N ASP A 194 5.91 2.72 -26.31
CA ASP A 194 7.33 2.54 -25.92
C ASP A 194 7.49 1.14 -25.31
N ASP A 195 8.56 0.43 -25.69
CA ASP A 195 8.87 -0.90 -25.16
C ASP A 195 9.65 -0.85 -23.84
N ARG A 196 10.07 0.34 -23.40
CA ARG A 196 10.71 0.55 -22.09
C ARG A 196 9.68 0.85 -21.00
N THR A 197 10.01 0.48 -19.79
CA THR A 197 9.26 0.84 -18.58
C THR A 197 9.48 2.30 -18.20
N TYR A 198 8.54 2.88 -17.43
CA TYR A 198 8.74 4.20 -16.82
C TYR A 198 10.00 4.24 -15.95
N MET A 199 10.34 3.16 -15.27
CA MET A 199 11.61 3.00 -14.54
C MET A 199 12.83 3.22 -15.45
N GLU A 200 12.93 2.50 -16.56
CA GLU A 200 14.06 2.61 -17.49
C GLU A 200 14.16 4.02 -18.10
N ILE A 201 13.01 4.59 -18.51
CA ILE A 201 12.94 5.93 -19.10
C ILE A 201 13.33 7.02 -18.09
N MET A 202 12.87 6.92 -16.84
CA MET A 202 13.12 7.97 -15.85
C MET A 202 14.53 7.95 -15.31
N PHE A 203 15.08 6.77 -15.03
CA PHE A 203 16.42 6.64 -14.45
C PHE A 203 17.54 6.47 -15.50
N GLY A 204 17.22 6.39 -16.80
CA GLY A 204 18.22 6.27 -17.87
C GLY A 204 18.92 4.91 -17.84
N LEU A 205 18.13 3.84 -17.79
CA LEU A 205 18.62 2.46 -17.62
C LEU A 205 18.71 1.74 -18.97
N ASP A 206 19.50 2.29 -19.88
CA ASP A 206 19.61 1.83 -21.27
C ASP A 206 20.42 0.53 -21.40
N ASP A 207 21.33 0.23 -20.47
CA ASP A 207 22.15 -1.00 -20.45
C ASP A 207 22.11 -1.80 -19.13
N SER A 208 22.57 -3.05 -19.19
CA SER A 208 22.58 -3.97 -18.04
C SER A 208 23.42 -3.50 -16.85
N LYS A 209 24.53 -2.77 -17.07
CA LYS A 209 25.38 -2.24 -16.00
C LYS A 209 24.69 -1.08 -15.28
N GLN A 210 24.06 -0.18 -16.02
CA GLN A 210 23.23 0.90 -15.43
C GLN A 210 22.08 0.30 -14.61
N LYS A 211 21.37 -0.70 -15.16
CA LYS A 211 20.31 -1.45 -14.47
C LYS A 211 20.80 -2.10 -13.18
N GLN A 212 21.94 -2.80 -13.21
CA GLN A 212 22.54 -3.44 -12.02
C GLN A 212 22.99 -2.41 -10.96
N ALA A 213 23.61 -1.31 -11.37
CA ALA A 213 24.05 -0.25 -10.45
C ALA A 213 22.86 0.45 -9.78
N TRP A 214 21.80 0.75 -10.55
CA TRP A 214 20.56 1.30 -10.02
C TRP A 214 19.85 0.31 -9.09
N LEU A 215 19.75 -0.98 -9.48
CA LEU A 215 19.17 -2.04 -8.65
C LEU A 215 19.88 -2.13 -7.30
N ARG A 216 21.21 -2.06 -7.29
CA ARG A 216 21.98 -2.09 -6.02
C ARG A 216 21.63 -0.92 -5.12
N LYS A 217 21.61 0.32 -5.64
CA LYS A 217 21.16 1.51 -4.88
C LYS A 217 19.73 1.35 -4.36
N TYR A 218 18.83 0.87 -5.20
CA TYR A 218 17.42 0.65 -4.87
C TYR A 218 17.25 -0.35 -3.73
N LEU A 219 17.86 -1.53 -3.85
CA LEU A 219 17.77 -2.59 -2.83
C LEU A 219 18.47 -2.20 -1.53
N ALA A 220 19.60 -1.49 -1.61
CA ALA A 220 20.29 -0.95 -0.44
C ALA A 220 19.35 -0.08 0.41
N LYS A 221 18.64 0.86 -0.22
CA LYS A 221 17.67 1.74 0.46
C LYS A 221 16.39 1.00 0.85
N LEU A 222 15.90 0.07 0.03
CA LEU A 222 14.66 -0.69 0.30
C LEU A 222 14.81 -1.60 1.52
N PHE A 223 15.87 -2.41 1.55
CA PHE A 223 16.08 -3.38 2.62
C PHE A 223 16.45 -2.72 3.94
N SER A 224 17.32 -1.70 3.92
CA SER A 224 17.68 -0.93 5.14
C SER A 224 16.50 -0.21 5.78
N LEU A 225 15.39 -0.02 5.06
CA LEU A 225 14.17 0.56 5.59
C LEU A 225 13.12 -0.50 5.98
N LEU A 226 12.91 -1.54 5.17
CA LEU A 226 11.83 -2.52 5.36
C LEU A 226 12.19 -3.72 6.26
N LEU A 227 13.47 -4.07 6.40
CA LEU A 227 13.88 -5.22 7.22
C LEU A 227 14.03 -4.91 8.72
N PRO A 228 14.52 -3.74 9.17
CA PRO A 228 14.63 -3.46 10.61
C PRO A 228 13.31 -3.57 11.40
N PRO A 229 12.14 -3.12 10.90
CA PRO A 229 10.86 -3.33 11.59
C PRO A 229 10.49 -4.81 11.75
N LEU A 230 10.87 -5.66 10.80
CA LEU A 230 10.67 -7.11 10.89
C LEU A 230 11.57 -7.71 11.99
N VAL A 231 12.87 -7.40 11.94
CA VAL A 231 13.89 -7.94 12.86
C VAL A 231 13.63 -7.47 14.29
N ARG A 232 13.45 -6.17 14.51
CA ARG A 232 13.43 -5.55 15.86
C ARG A 232 12.06 -5.51 16.52
N HIS A 233 10.99 -5.48 15.74
CA HIS A 233 9.63 -5.28 16.25
C HIS A 233 8.66 -6.40 15.83
N GLY A 234 9.11 -7.35 15.00
CA GLY A 234 8.25 -8.43 14.50
C GLY A 234 7.17 -7.93 13.53
N ILE A 235 7.36 -6.76 12.91
CA ILE A 235 6.37 -6.11 12.02
C ILE A 235 6.64 -6.54 10.58
N GLY A 236 5.81 -7.45 10.09
CA GLY A 236 5.81 -7.90 8.70
C GLY A 236 4.84 -7.11 7.83
N LEU A 237 5.34 -6.03 7.24
CA LEU A 237 4.62 -5.21 6.26
C LEU A 237 4.32 -6.01 4.98
N GLU A 238 3.15 -5.79 4.36
CA GLU A 238 2.80 -6.35 3.04
C GLU A 238 3.43 -5.51 1.92
N SER A 239 4.76 -5.49 1.87
CA SER A 239 5.57 -4.59 1.03
C SER A 239 5.66 -4.99 -0.45
N HIS A 240 4.56 -5.44 -1.05
CA HIS A 240 4.47 -5.69 -2.49
C HIS A 240 4.37 -4.37 -3.28
N ALA A 241 4.70 -4.37 -4.57
CA ALA A 241 4.88 -3.16 -5.39
C ALA A 241 3.67 -2.17 -5.47
N GLN A 242 2.44 -2.60 -5.14
CA GLN A 242 1.28 -1.69 -5.00
C GLN A 242 1.24 -0.93 -3.66
N ASN A 243 1.76 -1.53 -2.59
CA ASN A 243 1.72 -1.03 -1.21
C ASN A 243 2.98 -0.26 -0.83
N VAL A 244 4.03 -0.34 -1.64
CA VAL A 244 5.25 0.46 -1.54
C VAL A 244 5.24 1.51 -2.64
N LEU A 245 5.50 2.76 -2.26
CA LEU A 245 5.81 3.86 -3.15
C LEU A 245 7.27 4.25 -2.94
N VAL A 246 8.01 4.53 -4.00
CA VAL A 246 9.37 5.07 -3.91
C VAL A 246 9.32 6.59 -3.82
N ARG A 247 10.14 7.19 -2.95
CA ARG A 247 10.40 8.63 -2.90
C ARG A 247 11.61 8.94 -3.79
N VAL A 248 11.44 9.87 -4.72
CA VAL A 248 12.47 10.24 -5.71
C VAL A 248 12.63 11.75 -5.70
N ASN A 249 13.86 12.26 -5.53
CA ASN A 249 14.12 13.68 -5.69
C ASN A 249 13.95 14.09 -7.17
N THR A 250 13.13 15.09 -7.46
CA THR A 250 12.73 15.42 -8.84
C THR A 250 13.87 16.02 -9.67
N THR A 251 14.90 16.57 -9.02
CA THR A 251 16.07 17.18 -9.68
C THR A 251 17.19 16.17 -9.90
N SER A 252 17.64 15.48 -8.84
CA SER A 252 18.78 14.56 -8.89
C SER A 252 18.43 13.15 -9.35
N LYS A 253 17.14 12.79 -9.34
CA LYS A 253 16.62 11.43 -9.58
C LYS A 253 17.09 10.37 -8.57
N GLU A 254 17.75 10.76 -7.48
CA GLU A 254 18.14 9.81 -6.43
C GLU A 254 16.93 9.35 -5.61
N ILE A 255 16.99 8.11 -5.13
CA ILE A 255 15.95 7.48 -4.30
C ILE A 255 16.18 7.89 -2.85
N THR A 256 15.32 8.75 -2.32
CA THR A 256 15.49 9.32 -0.97
C THR A 256 14.84 8.47 0.11
N GLY A 257 13.90 7.59 -0.22
CA GLY A 257 13.23 6.71 0.72
C GLY A 257 12.02 5.98 0.11
N PHE A 258 11.11 5.52 0.97
CA PHE A 258 9.88 4.86 0.55
C PHE A 258 8.69 5.29 1.41
N VAL A 259 7.49 5.06 0.90
CA VAL A 259 6.22 5.19 1.64
C VAL A 259 5.48 3.85 1.61
N VAL A 260 4.96 3.39 2.74
CA VAL A 260 4.13 2.19 2.81
C VAL A 260 2.66 2.49 3.09
N ARG A 261 1.77 1.63 2.58
CA ARG A 261 0.32 1.73 2.75
C ARG A 261 -0.37 0.37 2.84
N ASP A 262 -1.61 0.41 3.32
CA ASP A 262 -2.51 -0.73 3.56
C ASP A 262 -2.03 -1.71 4.65
N PHE A 263 -2.46 -1.44 5.88
CA PHE A 263 -2.17 -2.24 7.06
C PHE A 263 -3.09 -3.44 7.25
N GLY A 264 -4.10 -3.63 6.38
CA GLY A 264 -5.08 -4.71 6.55
C GLY A 264 -4.54 -6.12 6.31
N GLY A 265 -3.42 -6.26 5.58
CA GLY A 265 -2.81 -7.54 5.25
C GLY A 265 -1.46 -7.82 5.93
N MET A 266 -0.97 -6.91 6.79
CA MET A 266 0.29 -7.12 7.51
C MET A 266 0.22 -8.29 8.52
N LYS A 267 1.38 -8.68 9.06
CA LYS A 267 1.47 -9.58 10.20
C LYS A 267 2.37 -8.99 11.28
N ILE A 268 2.02 -9.18 12.54
CA ILE A 268 2.78 -8.70 13.71
C ILE A 268 3.01 -9.89 14.63
N HIS A 269 4.27 -10.15 14.98
CA HIS A 269 4.61 -11.17 15.96
C HIS A 269 4.33 -10.67 17.38
N SER A 270 3.25 -11.12 18.02
CA SER A 270 2.79 -10.62 19.34
C SER A 270 3.92 -10.63 20.39
N PRO A 271 4.72 -11.71 20.55
CA PRO A 271 5.81 -11.76 21.52
C PRO A 271 6.98 -10.80 21.27
N THR A 272 7.28 -10.45 20.02
CA THR A 272 8.32 -9.44 19.72
C THR A 272 7.75 -8.04 19.86
N PHE A 273 6.54 -7.80 19.38
CA PHE A 273 5.91 -6.48 19.39
C PHE A 273 5.65 -5.97 20.82
N SER A 274 5.30 -6.86 21.76
CA SER A 274 5.09 -6.50 23.18
C SER A 274 6.28 -5.77 23.82
N ARG A 275 7.51 -6.03 23.33
CA ARG A 275 8.75 -5.38 23.78
C ARG A 275 8.77 -3.87 23.50
N THR A 276 7.99 -3.39 22.53
CA THR A 276 7.86 -1.96 22.20
C THR A 276 7.13 -1.16 23.27
N ARG A 277 6.36 -1.84 24.16
CA ARG A 277 5.48 -1.22 25.17
C ARG A 277 4.40 -0.28 24.60
N ILE A 278 4.15 -0.31 23.29
CA ILE A 278 3.04 0.43 22.69
C ILE A 278 1.74 -0.33 22.99
N ASP A 279 0.79 0.36 23.62
CA ASP A 279 -0.53 -0.19 23.85
C ASP A 279 -1.37 -0.16 22.56
N LEU A 280 -1.97 -1.31 22.25
CA LEU A 280 -2.91 -1.51 21.15
C LEU A 280 -4.23 -2.16 21.65
N SER A 281 -4.54 -2.01 22.94
CA SER A 281 -5.76 -2.50 23.60
C SER A 281 -7.07 -2.04 22.94
N SER A 282 -7.04 -0.95 22.16
CA SER A 282 -8.17 -0.45 21.37
C SER A 282 -8.55 -1.34 20.18
N ILE A 283 -7.73 -2.35 19.85
CA ILE A 283 -7.98 -3.28 18.74
C ILE A 283 -8.77 -4.49 19.26
N PRO A 284 -9.93 -4.84 18.66
CA PRO A 284 -10.71 -6.00 19.10
C PRO A 284 -9.92 -7.32 19.02
N PRO A 285 -10.12 -8.25 19.96
CA PRO A 285 -9.47 -9.56 19.94
C PRO A 285 -9.85 -10.34 18.68
N GLY A 286 -8.97 -11.25 18.25
CA GLY A 286 -9.14 -12.02 17.00
C GLY A 286 -8.69 -11.29 15.73
N ALA A 287 -8.14 -10.06 15.84
CA ALA A 287 -7.55 -9.34 14.72
C ALA A 287 -6.39 -10.15 14.08
N SER A 288 -6.65 -10.74 12.92
CA SER A 288 -5.72 -11.69 12.25
C SER A 288 -4.34 -11.14 11.90
N ALA A 289 -4.07 -9.85 12.10
CA ALA A 289 -2.73 -9.27 11.97
C ALA A 289 -1.76 -9.84 13.02
N PHE A 290 -2.20 -10.07 14.26
CA PHE A 290 -1.36 -10.58 15.32
C PHE A 290 -1.22 -12.12 15.23
N VAL A 291 0.01 -12.61 15.40
CA VAL A 291 0.37 -14.03 15.35
C VAL A 291 1.48 -14.34 16.36
N ASP A 292 1.43 -15.52 16.98
CA ASP A 292 2.42 -15.95 17.97
C ASP A 292 3.56 -16.79 17.36
N ASP A 293 3.52 -17.01 16.06
CA ASP A 293 4.52 -17.71 15.27
C ASP A 293 5.20 -16.73 14.31
N ILE A 294 6.47 -16.42 14.59
CA ILE A 294 7.30 -15.51 13.82
C ILE A 294 7.48 -15.95 12.36
N HIS A 295 7.46 -17.25 12.07
CA HIS A 295 7.63 -17.77 10.71
C HIS A 295 6.45 -17.38 9.80
N LYS A 296 5.24 -17.19 10.35
CA LYS A 296 4.09 -16.64 9.59
C LYS A 296 4.34 -15.20 9.16
N VAL A 297 5.07 -14.42 9.97
CA VAL A 297 5.49 -13.05 9.65
C VAL A 297 6.59 -13.07 8.59
N TRP A 298 7.63 -13.89 8.77
CA TRP A 298 8.71 -14.05 7.81
C TRP A 298 8.21 -14.52 6.43
N HIS A 299 7.35 -15.54 6.39
CA HIS A 299 6.73 -16.00 5.14
C HIS A 299 5.89 -14.90 4.46
N LYS A 300 5.15 -14.10 5.24
CA LYS A 300 4.39 -12.96 4.71
C LYS A 300 5.31 -11.92 4.05
N VAL A 301 6.39 -11.54 4.72
CA VAL A 301 7.36 -10.56 4.19
C VAL A 301 8.13 -11.13 3.01
N TYR A 302 8.63 -12.36 3.09
CA TYR A 302 9.33 -13.00 1.99
C TYR A 302 8.48 -13.05 0.71
N HIS A 303 7.22 -13.43 0.84
CA HIS A 303 6.27 -13.40 -0.28
C HIS A 303 6.04 -11.97 -0.80
N ALA A 304 5.75 -11.00 0.05
CA ALA A 304 5.42 -9.65 -0.39
C ALA A 304 6.62 -8.86 -0.94
N LEU A 305 7.76 -8.92 -0.24
CA LEU A 305 8.98 -8.15 -0.54
C LEU A 305 9.92 -8.90 -1.50
N ILE A 306 10.27 -10.15 -1.23
CA ILE A 306 11.26 -10.86 -2.07
C ILE A 306 10.62 -11.40 -3.35
N GLN A 307 9.50 -12.12 -3.26
CA GLN A 307 8.85 -12.70 -4.45
C GLN A 307 8.09 -11.64 -5.27
N MET A 308 7.10 -10.98 -4.67
CA MET A 308 6.14 -10.14 -5.41
C MET A 308 6.64 -8.71 -5.73
N HIS A 309 7.76 -8.28 -5.14
CA HIS A 309 8.34 -6.96 -5.36
C HIS A 309 9.72 -7.08 -5.98
N VAL A 310 10.71 -7.65 -5.28
CA VAL A 310 12.08 -7.77 -5.80
C VAL A 310 12.14 -8.72 -7.02
N GLY A 311 11.51 -9.89 -6.97
CA GLY A 311 11.45 -10.80 -8.12
C GLY A 311 10.81 -10.15 -9.35
N HIS A 312 9.70 -9.43 -9.18
CA HIS A 312 9.07 -8.69 -10.27
C HIS A 312 9.95 -7.53 -10.78
N LEU A 313 10.67 -6.83 -9.90
CA LEU A 313 11.65 -5.81 -10.28
C LEU A 313 12.79 -6.39 -11.12
N LEU A 314 13.32 -7.57 -10.75
CA LEU A 314 14.34 -8.27 -11.53
C LEU A 314 13.82 -8.68 -12.91
N TYR A 315 12.59 -9.20 -12.99
CA TYR A 315 11.95 -9.54 -14.26
C TYR A 315 11.78 -8.30 -15.15
N MET A 316 11.25 -7.20 -14.62
CA MET A 316 11.01 -5.97 -15.39
C MET A 316 12.30 -5.26 -15.84
N LEU A 317 13.42 -5.47 -15.16
CA LEU A 317 14.74 -4.97 -15.58
C LEU A 317 15.46 -5.92 -16.55
N ASP A 318 14.96 -7.14 -16.78
CA ASP A 318 15.71 -8.24 -17.41
C ASP A 318 17.02 -8.59 -16.67
N LEU A 319 16.97 -8.60 -15.32
CA LEU A 319 18.10 -8.95 -14.45
C LEU A 319 17.94 -10.30 -13.74
N GLU A 320 16.79 -10.95 -13.83
CA GLU A 320 16.54 -12.26 -13.19
C GLU A 320 17.58 -13.31 -13.63
N SER A 321 17.87 -13.39 -14.93
CA SER A 321 18.92 -14.25 -15.50
C SER A 321 20.27 -13.55 -15.67
N HIS A 322 20.34 -12.23 -15.46
CA HIS A 322 21.51 -11.39 -15.76
C HIS A 322 22.11 -10.73 -14.50
N GLY A 323 22.33 -11.53 -13.46
CA GLY A 323 23.11 -11.11 -12.27
C GLY A 323 22.33 -10.33 -11.20
N GLY A 324 21.00 -10.23 -11.29
CA GLY A 324 20.16 -9.57 -10.29
C GLY A 324 20.14 -10.28 -8.93
N TRP A 325 20.00 -11.61 -8.91
CA TRP A 325 19.92 -12.38 -7.66
C TRP A 325 21.19 -12.33 -6.78
N PRO A 326 22.43 -12.36 -7.32
CA PRO A 326 23.63 -12.05 -6.54
C PRO A 326 23.55 -10.70 -5.82
N ILE A 327 23.12 -9.63 -6.51
CA ILE A 327 22.93 -8.30 -5.89
C ILE A 327 21.89 -8.39 -4.78
N VAL A 328 20.75 -9.06 -5.00
CA VAL A 328 19.73 -9.26 -3.93
C VAL A 328 20.32 -9.94 -2.69
N ARG A 329 21.13 -10.99 -2.88
CA ARG A 329 21.78 -11.71 -1.78
C ARG A 329 22.75 -10.83 -1.01
N GLU A 330 23.67 -10.16 -1.70
CA GLU A 330 24.67 -9.29 -1.07
C GLU A 330 24.01 -8.12 -0.30
N GLU A 331 22.96 -7.53 -0.86
CA GLU A 331 22.23 -6.43 -0.20
C GLU A 331 21.38 -6.91 0.99
N LEU A 332 20.87 -8.16 0.97
CA LEU A 332 20.23 -8.81 2.12
C LEU A 332 21.25 -9.12 3.23
N GLU A 333 22.37 -9.77 2.90
CA GLU A 333 23.45 -10.13 3.83
C GLU A 333 23.99 -8.89 4.54
N ARG A 334 24.24 -7.80 3.80
CA ARG A 334 24.74 -6.53 4.34
C ARG A 334 23.76 -5.82 5.29
N VAL A 335 22.44 -5.94 5.07
CA VAL A 335 21.43 -5.27 5.92
C VAL A 335 21.02 -6.11 7.12
N LEU A 336 20.96 -7.44 6.96
CA LEU A 336 20.62 -8.37 8.04
C LEU A 336 21.82 -8.71 8.92
N ASP A 337 23.05 -8.38 8.50
CA ASP A 337 24.30 -8.65 9.21
C ASP A 337 24.30 -10.01 9.95
N PRO A 338 24.22 -11.14 9.23
CA PRO A 338 24.13 -12.44 9.86
C PRO A 338 25.37 -12.78 10.72
N LEU A 339 26.48 -12.05 10.58
CA LEU A 339 27.67 -12.24 11.39
C LEU A 339 27.59 -11.49 12.73
N GLY A 340 27.15 -10.22 12.72
CA GLY A 340 27.05 -9.37 13.91
C GLY A 340 25.70 -9.37 14.64
N ASP A 341 24.59 -9.74 13.98
CA ASP A 341 23.24 -9.68 14.53
C ASP A 341 22.53 -11.05 14.57
N PRO A 342 22.29 -11.64 15.75
CA PRO A 342 21.60 -12.92 15.88
C PRO A 342 20.14 -12.91 15.37
N ASP A 343 19.40 -11.81 15.56
CA ASP A 343 18.01 -11.71 15.09
C ASP A 343 17.98 -11.62 13.55
N GLY A 344 18.87 -10.80 12.98
CA GLY A 344 19.08 -10.66 11.55
C GLY A 344 19.57 -11.95 10.88
N ARG A 345 20.47 -12.71 11.52
CA ARG A 345 20.87 -14.06 11.09
C ARG A 345 19.67 -14.99 10.91
N ALA A 346 18.76 -15.04 11.88
CA ALA A 346 17.61 -15.93 11.81
C ALA A 346 16.67 -15.59 10.63
N VAL A 347 16.47 -14.29 10.35
CA VAL A 347 15.75 -13.83 9.15
C VAL A 347 16.51 -14.16 7.87
N HIS A 348 17.84 -13.98 7.86
CA HIS A 348 18.69 -14.26 6.71
C HIS A 348 18.67 -15.75 6.32
N GLU A 349 18.85 -16.64 7.29
CA GLU A 349 18.77 -18.11 7.10
C GLU A 349 17.39 -18.52 6.57
N ALA A 350 16.31 -17.93 7.11
CA ALA A 350 14.95 -18.18 6.63
C ALA A 350 14.74 -17.67 5.19
N PHE A 351 15.29 -16.51 4.82
CA PHE A 351 15.11 -15.91 3.48
C PHE A 351 16.03 -16.50 2.42
N THR A 352 17.15 -17.13 2.81
CA THR A 352 18.10 -17.78 1.90
C THR A 352 18.02 -19.30 1.87
N ASN A 353 17.01 -19.88 2.53
CA ASN A 353 16.73 -21.31 2.53
C ASN A 353 16.55 -21.87 1.10
N LYS A 354 17.00 -23.10 0.87
CA LYS A 354 17.02 -23.78 -0.44
C LYS A 354 15.64 -23.89 -1.09
N THR A 355 14.59 -24.02 -0.29
CA THR A 355 13.20 -24.12 -0.75
C THR A 355 12.30 -23.31 0.18
N MET A 356 11.37 -22.57 -0.40
CA MET A 356 10.43 -21.73 0.32
C MET A 356 8.99 -22.08 -0.04
N ALA A 357 8.07 -21.97 0.93
CA ALA A 357 6.65 -22.06 0.64
C ALA A 357 6.25 -20.93 -0.33
N PHE A 358 5.50 -21.29 -1.37
CA PHE A 358 5.02 -20.35 -2.38
C PHE A 358 3.49 -20.28 -2.33
N LYS A 359 2.95 -19.07 -2.33
CA LYS A 359 1.50 -18.85 -2.28
C LYS A 359 0.88 -19.05 -3.66
N CYS A 360 0.30 -20.23 -3.90
CA CYS A 360 -0.39 -20.53 -5.15
C CYS A 360 -1.76 -19.80 -5.24
N PHE A 361 -1.77 -18.60 -5.83
CA PHE A 361 -3.01 -17.84 -6.04
C PHE A 361 -4.00 -18.52 -7.01
N MET A 362 -3.55 -19.45 -7.86
CA MET A 362 -4.43 -20.23 -8.73
C MET A 362 -5.17 -21.32 -7.94
N GLU A 363 -4.47 -22.03 -7.05
CA GLU A 363 -5.07 -23.04 -6.16
C GLU A 363 -6.16 -22.41 -5.27
N MET A 364 -5.94 -21.18 -4.78
CA MET A 364 -6.94 -20.37 -4.05
C MET A 364 -8.18 -19.95 -4.86
N ARG A 365 -8.25 -20.26 -6.16
CA ARG A 365 -9.43 -20.04 -7.02
C ARG A 365 -10.05 -21.33 -7.57
N LEU A 366 -9.32 -22.44 -7.49
CA LEU A 366 -9.73 -23.76 -7.96
C LEU A 366 -10.26 -24.64 -6.83
N ARG A 367 -10.04 -24.22 -5.58
CA ARG A 367 -10.72 -24.69 -4.36
C ARG A 367 -11.66 -23.61 -3.86
#